data_AF-A0A920IWG7-F1
#
_entry.id   AF-A0A920IWG7-F1
#
_cell.length_a   1.000
_cell.length_b   1.000
_cell.length_c   1.000
_cell.angle_alpha   90.00
_cell.angle_beta   90.00
_cell.angle_gamma   90.00
#
_symmetry.space_group_name_H-M   'P 1'
#
loop_
_entity.id
_entity.type
_entity.pdbx_description
1 polymer ?
#
loop_
_entity_poly.entity_id
_entity_poly.type
_entity_poly.pdbx_seq_one_letter_code
_entity_poly.pdbx_strand_id
1 'polypeptide(L)' 'MICDITATGNTLRQNRLKIIQNGTVFSSQAALVANIETMHEKYSSIELAKSIIEKIEALLNSKKFIGVNC' A
#
# COMPACT_ATOMS: atom_id res chain seq x y z
N MET A 1 0.73 27.70 -7.48
CA MET A 1 1.31 26.51 -6.82
C MET A 1 0.19 25.50 -6.66
N ILE A 2 0.46 24.20 -6.85
CA ILE A 2 -0.55 23.15 -6.73
C ILE A 2 -0.06 22.06 -5.78
N CYS A 3 -0.99 21.32 -5.18
CA CYS A 3 -0.74 20.09 -4.44
C CYS A 3 -1.59 18.99 -5.05
N ASP A 4 -0.96 17.91 -5.51
CA ASP A 4 -1.62 16.82 -6.22
C ASP A 4 -0.89 15.49 -5.95
N ILE A 5 -1.56 14.38 -6.19
CA ILE A 5 -1.00 13.04 -6.05
C ILE A 5 -0.22 12.70 -7.32
N THR A 6 1.04 12.30 -7.15
CA THR A 6 1.89 11.86 -8.26
C THR A 6 2.52 10.49 -7.95
N ALA A 7 2.58 9.63 -8.96
CA ALA A 7 3.27 8.33 -8.88
C ALA A 7 4.65 8.40 -9.54
N THR A 8 4.71 8.58 -10.86
CA THR A 8 5.96 8.61 -11.65
C THR A 8 6.41 10.01 -12.04
N GLY A 9 5.61 11.05 -11.76
CA GLY A 9 5.89 12.42 -12.19
C GLY A 9 5.62 12.71 -13.67
N ASN A 10 5.11 11.73 -14.44
CA ASN A 10 4.83 11.92 -15.87
C ASN A 10 3.81 13.05 -16.12
N THR A 11 2.71 13.09 -15.35
CA THR A 11 1.69 14.15 -15.46
C THR A 11 2.26 15.53 -15.20
N LEU A 12 3.13 15.67 -14.18
CA LEU A 12 3.79 16.94 -13.87
C LEU A 12 4.69 17.38 -15.04
N ARG A 13 5.50 16.47 -15.58
CA ARG A 13 6.39 16.76 -16.72
C ARG A 13 5.62 17.15 -17.98
N GLN A 14 4.54 16.46 -18.31
CA GLN A 14 3.68 16.80 -19.45
C GLN A 14 3.08 18.21 -19.34
N ASN A 15 2.82 18.66 -18.10
CA ASN A 15 2.31 20.00 -17.80
C ASN A 15 3.41 21.04 -17.52
N ARG A 16 4.69 20.71 -17.80
CA ARG A 16 5.85 21.59 -17.53
C ARG A 16 5.95 22.02 -16.06
N LEU A 17 5.46 21.19 -15.14
CA LEU A 17 5.52 21.39 -13.69
C LEU A 17 6.70 20.61 -13.11
N LYS A 18 7.23 21.10 -11.99
CA LYS A 18 8.27 20.44 -11.20
C LYS A 18 7.89 20.43 -9.72
N ILE A 19 8.30 19.37 -9.02
CA ILE A 19 8.22 19.32 -7.56
C ILE A 19 9.24 20.32 -7.00
N ILE A 20 8.83 21.15 -6.06
CA ILE A 20 9.72 22.08 -5.36
C ILE A 20 10.60 21.32 -4.35
N GLN A 21 11.75 21.89 -4.00
CA GLN A 21 12.60 21.31 -2.96
C GLN A 21 11.80 21.14 -1.66
N ASN A 22 11.83 19.94 -1.07
CA ASN A 22 11.02 19.56 0.10
C ASN A 22 9.51 19.76 -0.10
N GLY A 23 9.02 19.69 -1.34
CA GLY A 23 7.60 19.85 -1.69
C GLY A 23 6.75 18.58 -1.54
N THR A 24 7.34 17.46 -1.15
CA THR A 24 6.61 16.21 -0.88
C THR A 24 5.98 16.31 0.51
N VAL A 25 4.65 16.29 0.57
CA VAL A 25 3.91 16.33 1.84
C VAL A 25 4.00 14.99 2.57
N PHE A 26 3.68 13.89 1.88
CA PHE A 26 3.84 12.53 2.40
C PHE A 26 3.96 11.53 1.24
N SER A 27 4.53 10.35 1.54
CA SER A 27 4.51 9.20 0.64
C SER A 27 3.36 8.27 1.03
N SER A 28 2.56 7.84 0.06
CA SER A 28 1.42 6.97 0.30
C SER A 28 1.65 5.56 -0.26
N GLN A 29 1.10 4.57 0.44
CA GLN A 29 0.99 3.18 -0.01
C GLN A 29 -0.42 2.67 0.28
N ALA A 30 -0.83 1.57 -0.36
CA ALA A 30 -2.05 0.88 0.02
C ALA A 30 -1.89 0.28 1.43
N ALA A 31 -2.95 0.38 2.24
CA ALA A 31 -2.97 -0.14 3.60
C ALA A 31 -4.24 -0.96 3.85
N LEU A 32 -4.11 -2.05 4.60
CA LEU A 32 -5.25 -2.80 5.14
C LEU A 32 -5.68 -2.15 6.47
N VAL A 33 -6.94 -1.74 6.58
CA VAL A 33 -7.48 -1.06 7.75
C VAL A 33 -8.71 -1.83 8.25
N ALA A 34 -8.83 -1.98 9.57
CA ALA A 34 -9.95 -2.65 10.22
C ALA A 34 -10.53 -1.78 11.34
N ASN A 35 -11.84 -1.91 11.57
CA ASN A 35 -12.51 -1.26 12.69
C ASN A 35 -12.29 -2.08 13.98
N ILE A 36 -11.63 -1.47 14.96
CA ILE A 36 -11.21 -2.10 16.21
C ILE A 36 -12.41 -2.57 17.04
N GLU A 37 -13.47 -1.76 17.15
CA GLU A 37 -14.68 -2.11 17.92
C GLU A 37 -15.33 -3.37 17.35
N THR A 38 -15.56 -3.40 16.04
CA THR A 38 -16.17 -4.56 15.36
C THR A 38 -15.30 -5.81 15.38
N MET A 39 -13.97 -5.64 15.51
CA MET A 39 -13.02 -6.75 15.62
C MET A 39 -13.04 -7.38 17.01
N HIS A 40 -13.23 -6.58 18.07
CA HIS A 40 -13.28 -7.10 19.44
C HIS A 40 -14.61 -7.79 19.77
N GLU A 41 -15.71 -7.44 19.11
CA GLU A 41 -17.02 -8.05 19.34
C GLU A 41 -17.11 -9.53 18.94
N LYS A 42 -16.29 -9.98 17.98
CA LYS A 42 -16.39 -11.33 17.41
C LYS A 42 -15.01 -11.95 17.20
N TYR A 43 -14.73 -13.03 17.91
CA TYR A 43 -13.49 -13.80 17.74
C TYR A 43 -13.25 -14.24 16.28
N SER A 44 -14.31 -14.56 15.55
CA SER A 44 -14.24 -14.92 14.13
C SER A 44 -13.71 -13.79 13.23
N SER A 45 -13.92 -12.52 13.60
CA SER A 45 -13.39 -11.37 12.85
C SER A 45 -11.85 -11.31 12.95
N ILE A 46 -11.30 -11.62 14.13
CA ILE A 46 -9.85 -11.64 14.36
C ILE A 46 -9.20 -12.77 13.57
N GLU A 47 -9.78 -13.97 13.58
CA GLU A 47 -9.24 -15.11 12.83
C GLU A 47 -9.28 -14.87 11.31
N LEU A 48 -10.36 -14.24 10.81
CA LEU A 48 -10.41 -13.83 9.40
C LEU A 48 -9.32 -12.80 9.07
N ALA A 49 -9.12 -11.80 9.93
CA ALA A 49 -8.10 -10.78 9.72
C ALA A 49 -6.69 -11.40 9.67
N LYS A 50 -6.38 -12.34 10.57
CA LYS A 50 -5.11 -13.10 10.54
C LYS A 50 -4.91 -13.82 9.21
N SER A 51 -5.91 -14.57 8.74
CA SER A 51 -5.81 -15.31 7.47
C SER A 51 -5.60 -14.39 6.26
N ILE A 52 -6.21 -13.20 6.27
CA ILE A 52 -5.99 -12.21 5.20
C ILE A 52 -4.56 -11.67 5.25
N ILE A 53 -4.07 -11.31 6.43
CA ILE A 53 -2.70 -10.79 6.61
C ILE A 53 -1.67 -11.85 6.17
N GLU A 54 -1.81 -13.09 6.61
CA GLU A 54 -0.94 -14.20 6.22
C GLU A 54 -0.86 -14.38 4.70
N LYS A 55 -2.00 -14.27 3.99
CA LYS A 55 -2.03 -14.36 2.52
C LYS A 55 -1.34 -13.18 1.85
N ILE A 56 -1.54 -11.96 2.36
CA ILE A 56 -0.88 -10.76 1.84
C ILE A 56 0.64 -10.89 2.03
N GLU A 57 1.10 -11.28 3.21
CA GLU A 57 2.51 -11.48 3.50
C GLU A 57 3.13 -12.59 2.65
N ALA A 58 2.44 -13.72 2.51
CA ALA A 58 2.89 -14.82 1.65
C ALA A 58 3.04 -14.37 0.19
N LEU A 59 2.07 -13.61 -0.34
CA LEU A 59 2.14 -13.05 -1.70
C LEU A 59 3.29 -12.03 -1.85
N LEU A 60 3.49 -11.14 -0.88
CA LEU A 60 4.57 -10.16 -0.92
C LEU A 60 5.94 -10.84 -0.83
N ASN A 61 6.07 -11.90 -0.03
CA ASN A 61 7.29 -12.66 0.09
C ASN A 61 7.57 -13.55 -1.12
N SER A 62 6.55 -14.16 -1.73
CA SER A 62 6.74 -15.01 -2.91
C SER A 62 7.30 -14.23 -4.09
N LYS A 63 6.99 -12.94 -4.23
CA LYS A 63 7.58 -12.06 -5.25
C LYS A 63 9.10 -11.93 -5.19
N LYS A 64 9.74 -12.33 -4.07
CA LYS A 64 11.20 -12.34 -3.90
C LYS A 64 11.86 -13.61 -4.46
N PHE A 65 11.08 -14.63 -4.81
CA PHE A 65 11.58 -15.94 -5.23
C PHE A 65 11.00 -16.32 -6.60
N ILE A 66 11.79 -17.05 -7.39
CA ILE A 66 11.32 -17.69 -8.61
C ILE A 66 11.36 -19.20 -8.43
N GLY A 67 10.29 -19.89 -8.81
CA GLY A 67 10.25 -21.36 -8.78
C GLY A 67 11.12 -21.91 -9.89
N VAL A 68 12.14 -22.70 -9.53
CA VAL A 68 12.95 -23.44 -10.49
C VAL A 68 12.51 -24.89 -10.42
N ASN A 69 11.87 -25.39 -11.47
CA ASN A 69 11.56 -26.81 -11.61
C ASN A 69 12.78 -27.50 -12.22
N CYS A 70 13.37 -28.44 -11.50
CA CYS A 70 14.42 -29.34 -12.00
C CYS A 70 13.81 -30.61 -12.59
#